data_AF-A0A401PD87-F1
#
_entry.id   AF-A0A401PD87-F1
#
_cell.length_a   1.000
_cell.length_b   1.000
_cell.length_c   1.000
_cell.angle_alpha   90.00
_cell.angle_beta   90.00
_cell.angle_gamma   90.00
#
_symmetry.space_group_name_H-M   'P 1'
#
loop_
_entity.id
_entity.type
_entity.pdbx_description
1 polymer ?
#
loop_
_entity_poly.entity_id
_entity_poly.type
_entity_poly.pdbx_seq_one_letter_code
_entity_poly.pdbx_strand_id
1 'polypeptide(L)'
;MIWSEMWGWSVVAQRVGHMQKVDLVPNKVHYLKTLSLKPLLFEIANFLSEEECKLVIHLAKLKGLQESQIMPSDLQQEIIDEMDISKEEIFNLLDYNQDGQLQMKEVLTHTRFGDGVWITPENVREIYTGLEADPDGNGLLSLEEFKQLNTNAFQAYLRQRGVQKTELVRNSKHTWLYQGEGAHQILRTVRRRVIRLTQLPPEIVEHSEPLQVVKYDQGGHYHAHHDSGPIYAETSCFHTKLVANGSTPLETSCRYVTVLFYLNNVSGGGETAFPVADNRTYDELSLIQNEVDLRDTRQNCDRANLLVKPVQGTALFWYNYLSDGEGWVGEQDEYSLHGGCVVTRGTKWIANNWINIDPDVQRQIQFQQAISKYTNEEAPAEWAVDNIYQDLHVEL
;
A
#
# COMPACT_ATOMS: atom_id res chain seq x y z
N MET A 1 5.15 3.80 -30.03
CA MET A 1 3.68 3.56 -30.04
C MET A 1 3.08 4.49 -29.01
N ILE A 2 2.14 5.35 -29.42
CA ILE A 2 1.55 6.40 -28.58
C ILE A 2 0.50 5.75 -27.68
N TRP A 3 0.77 5.73 -26.37
CA TRP A 3 -0.11 5.28 -25.28
C TRP A 3 -1.37 6.14 -25.27
N SER A 4 -2.36 5.86 -26.12
CA SER A 4 -3.40 6.85 -26.42
C SER A 4 -4.54 6.88 -25.41
N GLU A 5 -4.79 5.84 -24.61
CA GLU A 5 -5.84 5.87 -23.57
C GLU A 5 -5.51 4.89 -22.43
N MET A 6 -4.89 5.35 -21.33
CA MET A 6 -4.61 4.51 -20.15
C MET A 6 -5.83 4.26 -19.25
N TRP A 7 -6.89 5.04 -19.48
CA TRP A 7 -8.09 5.09 -18.65
C TRP A 7 -9.28 4.37 -19.31
N GLY A 8 -9.06 3.23 -19.96
CA GLY A 8 -10.10 2.54 -20.75
C GLY A 8 -11.41 2.23 -20.01
N TRP A 9 -11.39 2.14 -18.67
CA TRP A 9 -12.59 1.88 -17.86
C TRP A 9 -13.28 3.14 -17.29
N SER A 10 -12.61 4.30 -17.26
CA SER A 10 -13.21 5.54 -16.74
C SER A 10 -14.39 6.00 -17.62
N VAL A 11 -14.33 5.69 -18.91
CA VAL A 11 -15.40 5.98 -19.89
C VAL A 11 -16.62 5.05 -19.70
N VAL A 12 -16.48 3.93 -18.98
CA VAL A 12 -17.53 2.89 -18.91
C VAL A 12 -18.15 2.73 -17.53
N ALA A 13 -17.52 3.22 -16.47
CA ALA A 13 -18.10 3.25 -15.13
C ALA A 13 -19.18 4.34 -15.01
N GLN A 14 -20.42 4.02 -15.41
CA GLN A 14 -21.51 5.00 -15.45
C GLN A 14 -22.12 5.32 -14.07
N ARG A 15 -22.21 4.31 -13.19
CA ARG A 15 -22.80 4.43 -11.84
C ARG A 15 -22.45 3.23 -10.97
N VAL A 16 -22.55 3.39 -9.65
CA VAL A 16 -22.48 2.29 -8.69
C VAL A 16 -23.50 1.20 -9.03
N GLY A 17 -23.04 -0.06 -9.01
CA GLY A 17 -23.82 -1.24 -9.39
C GLY A 17 -23.95 -1.48 -10.89
N HIS A 18 -23.36 -0.63 -11.74
CA HIS A 18 -23.27 -0.91 -13.18
C HIS A 18 -22.49 -2.20 -13.41
N MET A 19 -22.98 -3.03 -14.33
CA MET A 19 -22.41 -4.33 -14.68
C MET A 19 -22.00 -4.30 -16.14
N GLN A 20 -20.70 -4.44 -16.41
CA GLN A 20 -20.17 -4.52 -17.76
C GLN A 20 -19.65 -5.92 -18.03
N LYS A 21 -20.01 -6.49 -19.19
CA LYS A 21 -19.46 -7.76 -19.62
C LYS A 21 -17.98 -7.60 -20.00
N VAL A 22 -17.13 -8.50 -19.52
CA VAL A 22 -15.70 -8.52 -19.84
C VAL A 22 -15.26 -9.93 -20.24
N ASP A 23 -14.49 -10.04 -21.32
CA ASP A 23 -14.04 -11.32 -21.88
C ASP A 23 -12.60 -11.60 -21.45
N LEU A 24 -12.43 -12.23 -20.28
CA LEU A 24 -11.12 -12.48 -19.68
C LEU A 24 -10.58 -13.87 -19.99
N VAL A 25 -11.46 -14.88 -19.96
CA VAL A 25 -11.15 -16.29 -20.18
C VAL A 25 -11.99 -16.81 -21.34
N PRO A 26 -11.43 -17.59 -22.29
CA PRO A 26 -12.21 -18.16 -23.37
C PRO A 26 -13.42 -18.95 -22.82
N ASN A 27 -14.59 -18.77 -23.44
CA ASN A 27 -15.83 -19.47 -23.12
C ASN A 27 -16.36 -19.28 -21.68
N LYS A 28 -15.88 -18.26 -20.95
CA LYS A 28 -16.43 -17.87 -19.65
C LYS A 28 -16.74 -16.37 -19.68
N VAL A 29 -17.97 -16.04 -19.33
CA VAL A 29 -18.40 -14.64 -19.22
C VAL A 29 -18.08 -14.15 -17.82
N HIS A 30 -17.37 -13.03 -17.73
CA HIS A 30 -17.16 -12.29 -16.50
C HIS A 30 -17.91 -10.97 -16.55
N TYR A 31 -18.22 -10.44 -15.37
CA TYR A 31 -18.83 -9.13 -15.22
C TYR A 31 -17.96 -8.28 -14.31
N LEU A 32 -17.66 -7.07 -14.78
CA LEU A 32 -17.05 -6.01 -14.02
C LEU A 32 -18.17 -5.19 -13.38
N LYS A 33 -18.29 -5.26 -12.05
CA LYS A 33 -19.29 -4.53 -11.28
C LYS A 33 -18.66 -3.29 -10.66
N THR A 34 -19.18 -2.10 -10.96
CA THR A 34 -18.74 -0.86 -10.29
C THR A 34 -19.20 -0.86 -8.84
N LEU A 35 -18.27 -0.76 -7.89
CA LEU A 35 -18.57 -0.65 -6.45
C LEU A 35 -18.58 0.80 -5.96
N SER A 36 -17.68 1.63 -6.47
CA SER A 36 -17.63 3.07 -6.22
C SER A 36 -17.07 3.81 -7.43
N LEU A 37 -17.26 5.12 -7.46
CA LEU A 37 -16.66 6.03 -8.44
C LEU A 37 -15.48 6.81 -7.86
N LYS A 38 -15.43 6.97 -6.54
CA LYS A 38 -14.30 7.54 -5.78
C LYS A 38 -13.93 6.60 -4.62
N PRO A 39 -12.89 5.77 -4.72
CA PRO A 39 -12.05 5.61 -5.88
C PRO A 39 -12.82 4.88 -6.97
N LEU A 40 -12.30 4.91 -8.19
CA LEU A 40 -12.87 4.09 -9.26
C LEU A 40 -12.55 2.62 -9.00
N LEU A 41 -13.49 1.90 -8.40
CA LEU A 41 -13.32 0.54 -7.87
C LEU A 41 -14.36 -0.41 -8.47
N PHE A 42 -13.88 -1.61 -8.80
CA PHE A 42 -14.68 -2.66 -9.39
C PHE A 42 -14.49 -4.00 -8.69
N GLU A 43 -15.52 -4.84 -8.79
CA GLU A 43 -15.54 -6.23 -8.35
C GLU A 43 -15.75 -7.16 -9.55
N ILE A 44 -15.00 -8.26 -9.58
CA ILE A 44 -15.12 -9.32 -10.57
C ILE A 44 -15.21 -10.66 -9.84
N ALA A 45 -16.42 -11.20 -9.74
CA ALA A 45 -16.64 -12.51 -9.16
C ALA A 45 -16.03 -13.62 -10.04
N ASN A 46 -15.50 -14.67 -9.40
CA ASN A 46 -14.94 -15.84 -10.08
C ASN A 46 -13.84 -15.48 -11.10
N PHE A 47 -13.08 -14.42 -10.83
CA PHE A 47 -11.91 -14.03 -11.60
C PHE A 47 -10.87 -15.15 -11.57
N LEU A 48 -10.60 -15.73 -10.40
CA LEU A 48 -9.82 -16.97 -10.24
C LEU A 48 -10.74 -18.16 -9.97
N SER A 49 -10.33 -19.34 -10.42
CA SER A 49 -10.95 -20.60 -10.00
C SER A 49 -10.46 -21.04 -8.61
N GLU A 50 -11.21 -21.93 -7.96
CA GLU A 50 -10.85 -22.48 -6.65
C GLU A 50 -9.46 -23.16 -6.67
N GLU A 51 -9.15 -23.88 -7.75
CA GLU A 51 -7.87 -24.57 -7.93
C GLU A 51 -6.70 -23.60 -8.16
N GLU A 52 -6.92 -22.52 -8.92
CA GLU A 52 -5.93 -21.45 -9.07
C GLU A 52 -5.62 -20.80 -7.70
N CYS A 53 -6.65 -20.52 -6.90
CA CYS A 53 -6.48 -19.97 -5.54
C CYS A 53 -5.67 -20.93 -4.64
N LYS A 54 -6.02 -22.21 -4.60
CA LYS A 54 -5.31 -23.23 -3.79
C LYS A 54 -3.85 -23.34 -4.20
N LEU A 55 -3.56 -23.33 -5.51
CA LEU A 55 -2.19 -23.40 -6.00
C LEU A 55 -1.37 -22.17 -5.60
N VAL A 56 -1.91 -20.96 -5.74
CA VAL A 56 -1.22 -19.72 -5.34
C VAL A 56 -0.86 -19.77 -3.86
N ILE A 57 -1.80 -20.19 -2.99
CA ILE A 57 -1.54 -20.39 -1.56
C ILE A 57 -0.45 -21.44 -1.34
N HIS A 58 -0.49 -22.56 -2.07
CA HIS A 58 0.50 -23.63 -1.92
C HIS A 58 1.91 -23.18 -2.29
N LEU A 59 2.07 -22.50 -3.43
CA LEU A 59 3.35 -21.95 -3.88
C LEU A 59 3.89 -20.91 -2.88
N ALA A 60 3.03 -20.06 -2.33
CA ALA A 60 3.43 -19.11 -1.29
C ALA A 60 3.93 -19.82 -0.01
N LYS A 61 3.25 -20.89 0.42
CA LYS A 61 3.69 -21.70 1.56
C LYS A 61 5.03 -22.39 1.31
N LEU A 62 5.24 -22.94 0.10
CA LEU A 62 6.51 -23.60 -0.27
C LEU A 62 7.67 -22.61 -0.30
N LYS A 63 7.45 -21.39 -0.81
CA LYS A 63 8.48 -20.34 -0.81
C LYS A 63 8.83 -19.86 0.60
N GLY A 64 7.90 -19.97 1.53
CA GLY A 64 8.01 -19.41 2.88
C GLY A 64 7.49 -17.97 2.92
N LEU A 65 6.80 -17.64 4.02
CA LEU A 65 6.30 -16.31 4.29
C LEU A 65 7.13 -15.64 5.38
N GLN A 66 7.36 -14.34 5.22
CA GLN A 66 7.99 -13.46 6.20
C GLN A 66 6.98 -12.49 6.80
N GLU A 67 7.27 -11.93 7.96
CA GLU A 67 6.44 -10.85 8.53
C GLU A 67 6.39 -9.67 7.56
N SER A 68 5.19 -9.10 7.36
CA SER A 68 4.99 -8.02 6.39
C SER A 68 5.49 -6.67 6.85
N GLN A 69 5.68 -6.51 8.15
CA GLN A 69 6.30 -5.35 8.73
C GLN A 69 7.31 -5.83 9.76
N ILE A 70 8.51 -5.26 9.70
CA ILE A 70 9.53 -5.50 10.71
C ILE A 70 9.20 -4.59 11.89
N MET A 71 9.42 -5.09 13.11
CA MET A 71 9.32 -4.24 14.30
C MET A 71 10.33 -3.08 14.15
N PRO A 72 9.97 -1.84 14.49
CA PRO A 72 10.92 -0.74 14.42
C PRO A 72 12.21 -1.08 15.17
N SER A 73 13.35 -0.85 14.50
CA SER A 73 14.69 -1.12 15.01
C SER A 73 15.42 0.18 15.32
N ASP A 74 16.47 0.11 16.14
CA ASP A 74 17.24 1.29 16.56
C ASP A 74 17.87 2.08 15.39
N LEU A 75 18.01 1.47 14.20
CA LEU A 75 18.65 2.07 13.02
C LEU A 75 17.79 3.12 12.30
N GLN A 76 16.46 3.05 12.39
CA GLN A 76 15.57 4.05 11.77
C GLN A 76 15.61 5.40 12.50
N GLN A 77 15.96 5.38 13.80
CA GLN A 77 16.06 6.58 14.63
C GLN A 77 17.28 7.45 14.29
N GLU A 78 18.40 6.84 13.88
CA GLU A 78 19.62 7.58 13.51
C GLU A 78 19.35 8.55 12.34
N ILE A 79 18.44 8.20 11.42
CA ILE A 79 18.07 9.03 10.27
C ILE A 79 17.20 10.22 10.68
N ILE A 80 16.33 10.06 11.67
CA ILE A 80 15.47 11.14 12.19
C ILE A 80 16.31 12.12 13.01
N ASP A 81 17.26 11.63 13.80
CA ASP A 81 18.18 12.45 14.59
C ASP A 81 19.16 13.26 13.71
N GLU A 82 19.37 12.85 12.44
CA GLU A 82 20.14 13.60 11.43
C GLU A 82 19.35 14.75 10.77
N MET A 83 18.02 14.81 10.94
CA MET A 83 17.21 15.92 10.44
C MET A 83 17.31 17.11 11.40
N ASP A 84 17.97 18.19 10.98
CA ASP A 84 18.14 19.45 11.74
C ASP A 84 16.83 20.26 11.78
N ILE A 85 15.77 19.69 12.35
CA ILE A 85 14.45 20.34 12.53
C ILE A 85 14.30 20.73 14.00
N SER A 86 14.02 22.00 14.25
CA SER A 86 13.78 22.50 15.61
C SER A 86 12.44 22.01 16.17
N LYS A 87 12.32 21.94 17.50
CA LYS A 87 11.05 21.59 18.17
C LYS A 87 9.91 22.56 17.80
N GLU A 88 10.23 23.81 17.50
CA GLU A 88 9.25 24.82 17.08
C GLU A 88 8.71 24.51 15.68
N GLU A 89 9.57 24.10 14.75
CA GLU A 89 9.14 23.68 13.41
C GLU A 89 8.30 22.40 13.46
N ILE A 90 8.66 21.44 14.31
CA ILE A 90 7.82 20.25 14.54
C ILE A 90 6.45 20.65 15.09
N PHE A 91 6.41 21.53 16.10
CA PHE A 91 5.15 22.01 16.67
C PHE A 91 4.27 22.67 15.60
N ASN A 92 4.83 23.60 14.83
CA ASN A 92 4.10 24.30 13.77
C ASN A 92 3.64 23.36 12.64
N LEU A 93 4.36 22.27 12.39
CA LEU A 93 3.95 21.23 11.44
C LEU A 93 2.75 20.44 11.97
N LEU A 94 2.73 20.15 13.27
CA LEU A 94 1.64 19.43 13.92
C LEU A 94 0.40 20.32 14.13
N ASP A 95 0.58 21.60 14.43
CA ASP A 95 -0.48 22.59 14.71
C ASP A 95 -1.21 23.00 13.41
N TYR A 96 -2.06 22.11 12.92
CA TYR A 96 -2.74 22.26 11.64
C TYR A 96 -3.66 23.48 11.60
N ASN A 97 -4.40 23.74 12.69
CA ASN A 97 -5.33 24.86 12.76
C ASN A 97 -4.68 26.19 13.21
N GLN A 98 -3.38 26.15 13.57
CA GLN A 98 -2.55 27.29 13.96
C GLN A 98 -3.11 28.05 15.17
N ASP A 99 -3.70 27.34 16.12
CA ASP A 99 -4.24 27.95 17.35
C ASP A 99 -3.24 27.95 18.52
N GLY A 100 -2.04 27.43 18.30
CA GLY A 100 -0.97 27.37 19.30
C GLY A 100 -1.15 26.26 20.33
N GLN A 101 -2.07 25.31 20.10
CA GLN A 101 -2.35 24.20 21.00
C GLN A 101 -2.53 22.89 20.23
N LEU A 102 -1.60 21.95 20.39
CA LEU A 102 -1.72 20.64 19.73
C LEU A 102 -2.84 19.81 20.34
N GLN A 103 -3.82 19.50 19.51
CA GLN A 103 -4.91 18.62 19.83
C GLN A 103 -4.55 17.18 19.52
N MET A 104 -5.22 16.24 20.21
CA MET A 104 -5.04 14.80 19.99
C MET A 104 -5.15 14.40 18.51
N LYS A 105 -6.15 14.97 17.80
CA LYS A 105 -6.37 14.71 16.37
C LYS A 105 -5.17 15.13 15.51
N GLU A 106 -4.50 16.22 15.85
CA GLU A 106 -3.38 16.80 15.10
C GLU A 106 -2.13 15.93 15.28
N VAL A 107 -1.87 15.52 16.52
CA VAL A 107 -0.79 14.58 16.84
C VAL A 107 -1.00 13.23 16.13
N LEU A 108 -2.23 12.71 16.08
CA LEU A 108 -2.53 11.45 15.42
C LEU A 108 -2.43 11.51 13.89
N THR A 109 -2.59 12.68 13.26
CA THR A 109 -2.43 12.83 11.81
C THR A 109 -0.98 12.63 11.37
N HIS A 110 -0.02 13.17 12.14
CA HIS A 110 1.39 13.23 11.74
C HIS A 110 2.33 12.26 12.46
N THR A 111 1.92 11.62 13.56
CA THR A 111 2.78 10.64 14.28
C THR A 111 2.89 9.28 13.59
N ARG A 112 2.19 9.07 12.46
CA ARG A 112 2.11 7.78 11.77
C ARG A 112 3.18 7.55 10.72
N PHE A 113 4.11 8.50 10.57
CA PHE A 113 5.12 8.52 9.53
C PHE A 113 6.47 7.89 9.91
N GLY A 114 6.74 7.59 11.19
CA GLY A 114 8.09 7.21 11.65
C GLY A 114 8.38 5.70 11.70
N ASP A 115 7.69 4.96 12.58
CA ASP A 115 8.25 3.69 13.09
C ASP A 115 7.36 2.47 12.85
N GLY A 116 6.26 2.66 12.11
CA GLY A 116 5.32 1.60 11.79
C GLY A 116 4.44 1.12 12.97
N VAL A 117 4.49 1.79 14.13
CA VAL A 117 3.54 1.58 15.22
C VAL A 117 2.27 2.37 14.95
N TRP A 118 1.12 1.73 15.13
CA TRP A 118 -0.18 2.37 15.06
C TRP A 118 -0.51 3.05 16.38
N ILE A 119 -0.53 4.37 16.37
CA ILE A 119 -0.81 5.17 17.57
C ILE A 119 -2.31 5.45 17.64
N THR A 120 -2.89 5.08 18.78
CA THR A 120 -4.30 5.32 19.14
C THR A 120 -4.43 6.49 20.12
N PRO A 121 -5.61 7.11 20.26
CA PRO A 121 -5.84 8.12 21.29
C PRO A 121 -5.45 7.65 22.71
N GLU A 122 -5.69 6.37 23.03
CA GLU A 122 -5.32 5.76 24.29
C GLU A 122 -3.80 5.73 24.49
N ASN A 123 -3.04 5.38 23.45
CA ASN A 123 -1.58 5.38 23.53
C ASN A 123 -1.02 6.79 23.71
N VAL A 124 -1.59 7.79 23.04
CA VAL A 124 -1.13 9.17 23.23
C VAL A 124 -1.41 9.64 24.66
N ARG A 125 -2.59 9.36 25.22
CA ARG A 125 -2.90 9.70 26.63
C ARG A 125 -1.98 8.99 27.61
N GLU A 126 -1.71 7.71 27.38
CA GLU A 126 -0.78 6.92 28.19
C GLU A 126 0.63 7.53 28.16
N ILE A 127 1.08 7.95 26.97
CA ILE A 127 2.39 8.59 26.80
C ILE A 127 2.40 9.98 27.44
N TYR A 128 1.37 10.79 27.26
CA TYR A 128 1.28 12.11 27.89
C TYR A 128 1.31 11.99 29.42
N THR A 129 0.58 11.02 29.97
CA THR A 129 0.58 10.73 31.41
C THR A 129 1.95 10.25 31.88
N GLY A 130 2.58 9.34 31.14
CA GLY A 130 3.89 8.78 31.48
C GLY A 130 5.05 9.78 31.36
N LEU A 131 4.90 10.80 30.53
CA LEU A 131 5.88 11.87 30.33
C LEU A 131 5.57 13.15 31.11
N GLU A 132 4.47 13.19 31.86
CA GLU A 132 3.96 14.42 32.50
C GLU A 132 3.87 15.58 31.49
N ALA A 133 3.42 15.26 30.28
CA ALA A 133 3.47 16.13 29.10
C ALA A 133 2.53 17.33 29.18
N ASP A 134 1.45 17.19 29.93
CA ASP A 134 0.36 18.16 30.10
C ASP A 134 0.23 18.49 31.60
N PRO A 135 1.08 19.39 32.14
CA PRO A 135 1.08 19.73 33.56
C PRO A 135 -0.17 20.50 34.01
N ASP A 136 -0.81 21.24 33.11
CA ASP A 136 -2.02 22.00 33.44
C ASP A 136 -3.31 21.15 33.36
N GLY A 137 -3.22 19.97 32.72
CA GLY A 137 -4.26 18.95 32.67
C GLY A 137 -5.43 19.32 31.77
N ASN A 138 -5.21 20.21 30.80
CA ASN A 138 -6.26 20.70 29.90
C ASN A 138 -6.53 19.74 28.71
N GLY A 139 -5.69 18.72 28.53
CA GLY A 139 -5.78 17.70 27.47
C GLY A 139 -5.19 18.13 26.12
N LEU A 140 -4.52 19.27 26.07
CA LEU A 140 -3.88 19.89 24.91
C LEU A 140 -2.40 20.12 25.22
N LEU A 141 -1.56 20.19 24.19
CA LEU A 141 -0.15 20.56 24.39
C LEU A 141 0.12 21.95 23.81
N SER A 142 0.39 22.91 24.68
CA SER A 142 0.95 24.20 24.29
C SER A 142 2.38 24.07 23.76
N LEU A 143 2.87 25.10 23.07
CA LEU A 143 4.24 25.16 22.59
C LEU A 143 5.25 25.07 23.74
N GLU A 144 4.95 25.70 24.88
CA GLU A 144 5.77 25.68 26.09
C GLU A 144 5.89 24.29 26.70
N GLU A 145 4.79 23.54 26.73
CA GLU A 145 4.76 22.14 27.19
C GLU A 145 5.50 21.23 26.22
N PHE A 146 5.24 21.38 24.92
CA PHE A 146 5.91 20.60 23.87
C PHE A 146 7.44 20.78 23.88
N LYS A 147 7.93 22.00 24.14
CA LYS A 147 9.37 22.28 24.24
C LYS A 147 10.04 21.56 25.41
N GLN A 148 9.31 21.35 26.50
CA GLN A 148 9.81 20.66 27.69
C GLN A 148 9.93 19.15 27.49
N LEU A 149 9.14 18.59 26.56
CA LEU A 149 9.26 17.18 26.20
C LEU A 149 10.62 16.88 25.58
N ASN A 150 11.24 15.80 26.01
CA ASN A 150 12.35 15.23 25.28
C ASN A 150 11.81 14.62 23.97
N THR A 151 12.37 15.03 22.83
CA THR A 151 11.96 14.60 21.49
C THR A 151 11.94 13.08 21.34
N ASN A 152 12.79 12.38 22.08
CA ASN A 152 12.92 10.93 22.01
C ASN A 152 12.14 10.21 23.13
N ALA A 153 11.45 10.93 24.00
CA ALA A 153 10.74 10.36 25.14
C ALA A 153 9.56 9.48 24.73
N PHE A 154 8.85 9.88 23.67
CA PHE A 154 7.76 9.09 23.08
C PHE A 154 8.25 7.72 22.61
N GLN A 155 9.35 7.70 21.87
CA GLN A 155 9.97 6.48 21.36
C GLN A 155 10.59 5.62 22.47
N ALA A 156 11.21 6.26 23.47
CA ALA A 156 11.74 5.56 24.64
C ALA A 156 10.64 4.86 25.44
N TYR A 157 9.47 5.52 25.59
CA TYR A 157 8.31 4.95 26.26
C TYR A 157 7.78 3.70 25.51
N LEU A 158 7.58 3.81 24.20
CA LEU A 158 7.13 2.68 23.38
C LEU A 158 8.11 1.50 23.43
N ARG A 159 9.42 1.76 23.42
CA ARG A 159 10.46 0.73 23.58
C ARG A 159 10.40 0.05 24.94
N GLN A 160 10.28 0.81 26.03
CA GLN A 160 10.23 0.25 27.38
C GLN A 160 8.98 -0.62 27.59
N ARG A 161 7.83 -0.18 27.06
CA ARG A 161 6.56 -0.92 27.15
C ARG A 161 6.56 -2.20 26.33
N GLY A 162 7.30 -2.22 25.21
CA GLY A 162 7.33 -3.33 24.26
C GLY A 162 6.09 -3.32 23.37
N VAL A 163 6.29 -3.17 22.06
CA VAL A 163 5.20 -3.07 21.08
C VAL A 163 4.69 -4.47 20.70
N GLN A 164 3.37 -4.67 20.74
CA GLN A 164 2.74 -5.91 20.29
C GLN A 164 2.44 -5.87 18.79
N LYS A 165 2.39 -7.03 18.13
CA LYS A 165 2.02 -7.13 16.70
C LYS A 165 0.67 -6.49 16.37
N THR A 166 -0.26 -6.51 17.31
CA THR A 166 -1.59 -5.89 17.18
C THR A 166 -1.55 -4.37 17.15
N GLU A 167 -0.44 -3.77 17.57
CA GLU A 167 -0.19 -2.32 17.58
C GLU A 167 0.64 -1.88 16.37
N LEU A 168 0.94 -2.76 15.42
CA LEU A 168 1.61 -2.39 14.16
C LEU A 168 0.60 -1.87 13.14
N VAL A 169 1.06 -0.98 12.26
CA VAL A 169 0.31 -0.52 11.07
C VAL A 169 -0.17 -1.73 10.24
N ARG A 170 0.72 -2.70 10.01
CA ARG A 170 0.44 -3.92 9.26
C ARG A 170 0.80 -5.18 10.06
N ASN A 171 -0.20 -6.01 10.33
CA ASN A 171 -0.05 -7.29 11.01
C ASN A 171 -0.44 -8.44 10.09
N SER A 172 0.51 -8.86 9.25
CA SER A 172 0.36 -9.97 8.31
C SER A 172 1.69 -10.61 7.98
N LYS A 173 1.65 -11.74 7.26
CA LYS A 173 2.82 -12.35 6.63
C LYS A 173 2.67 -12.32 5.12
N HIS A 174 3.75 -12.17 4.38
CA HIS A 174 3.70 -12.20 2.91
C HIS A 174 4.90 -12.91 2.29
N THR A 175 4.77 -13.19 1.00
CA THR A 175 5.86 -13.58 0.11
C THR A 175 5.55 -13.10 -1.31
N TRP A 176 6.49 -13.25 -2.23
CA TRP A 176 6.38 -12.77 -3.60
C TRP A 176 6.50 -13.93 -4.59
N LEU A 177 5.59 -14.02 -5.55
CA LEU A 177 5.60 -15.05 -6.60
C LEU A 177 5.89 -14.43 -7.96
N TYR A 178 6.94 -14.92 -8.61
CA TYR A 178 7.29 -14.53 -9.97
C TYR A 178 6.27 -15.08 -10.97
N GLN A 179 5.92 -14.30 -12.00
CA GLN A 179 4.89 -14.68 -12.99
C GLN A 179 5.37 -14.63 -14.45
N GLY A 180 6.67 -14.43 -14.69
CA GLY A 180 7.25 -14.40 -16.04
C GLY A 180 7.62 -15.79 -16.57
N GLU A 181 8.54 -15.83 -17.53
CA GLU A 181 8.99 -17.08 -18.14
C GLU A 181 9.70 -17.99 -17.12
N GLY A 182 9.40 -19.29 -17.16
CA GLY A 182 9.86 -20.25 -16.15
C GLY A 182 8.99 -20.34 -14.89
N ALA A 183 8.04 -19.42 -14.68
CA ALA A 183 7.04 -19.56 -13.62
C ALA A 183 5.99 -20.64 -13.95
N HIS A 184 5.29 -21.12 -12.92
CA HIS A 184 4.19 -22.07 -13.09
C HIS A 184 3.11 -21.51 -14.04
N GLN A 185 2.58 -22.34 -14.94
CA GLN A 185 1.66 -21.93 -16.01
C GLN A 185 0.43 -21.14 -15.52
N ILE A 186 -0.10 -21.51 -14.35
CA ILE A 186 -1.21 -20.78 -13.71
C ILE A 186 -0.81 -19.34 -13.35
N LEU A 187 0.38 -19.09 -12.80
CA LEU A 187 0.83 -17.74 -12.46
C LEU A 187 0.95 -16.86 -13.71
N ARG A 188 1.47 -17.41 -14.81
CA ARG A 188 1.53 -16.74 -16.12
C ARG A 188 0.13 -16.47 -16.69
N THR A 189 -0.80 -17.41 -16.50
CA THR A 189 -2.19 -17.26 -16.96
C THR A 189 -2.94 -16.19 -16.17
N VAL A 190 -2.72 -16.10 -14.86
CA VAL A 190 -3.25 -15.00 -14.03
C VAL A 190 -2.72 -13.66 -14.51
N ARG A 191 -1.41 -13.54 -14.79
CA ARG A 191 -0.83 -12.31 -15.36
C ARG A 191 -1.48 -11.93 -16.70
N ARG A 192 -1.64 -12.87 -17.63
CA ARG A 192 -2.34 -12.62 -18.91
C ARG A 192 -3.80 -12.18 -18.72
N ARG A 193 -4.49 -12.72 -17.71
CA ARG A 193 -5.85 -12.30 -17.36
C ARG A 193 -5.89 -10.87 -16.84
N VAL A 194 -4.88 -10.47 -16.06
CA VAL A 194 -4.69 -9.08 -15.61
C VAL A 194 -4.40 -8.15 -16.78
N ILE A 195 -3.53 -8.52 -17.73
CA ILE A 195 -3.28 -7.73 -18.97
C ILE A 195 -4.58 -7.47 -19.73
N ARG A 196 -5.41 -8.51 -19.91
CA ARG A 196 -6.72 -8.37 -20.57
C ARG A 196 -7.70 -7.51 -19.78
N LEU A 197 -7.67 -7.59 -18.45
CA LEU A 197 -8.50 -6.78 -17.59
C LEU A 197 -8.11 -5.31 -17.66
N THR A 198 -6.82 -5.00 -17.48
CA THR A 198 -6.36 -3.60 -17.40
C THR A 198 -6.38 -2.91 -18.75
N GLN A 199 -6.30 -3.68 -19.84
CA GLN A 199 -6.11 -3.18 -21.22
C GLN A 199 -4.85 -2.32 -21.38
N LEU A 200 -3.93 -2.39 -20.41
CA LEU A 200 -2.63 -1.75 -20.48
C LEU A 200 -1.70 -2.59 -21.36
N PRO A 201 -0.70 -1.97 -22.01
CA PRO A 201 0.25 -2.74 -22.80
C PRO A 201 1.00 -3.78 -21.96
N PRO A 202 1.24 -4.98 -22.50
CA PRO A 202 1.79 -6.11 -21.76
C PRO A 202 3.08 -5.76 -21.01
N GLU A 203 3.94 -4.94 -21.62
CA GLU A 203 5.25 -4.56 -21.09
C GLU A 203 5.12 -3.78 -19.77
N ILE A 204 4.09 -2.95 -19.61
CA ILE A 204 3.82 -2.26 -18.34
C ILE A 204 3.51 -3.30 -17.25
N VAL A 205 2.59 -4.23 -17.54
CA VAL A 205 2.16 -5.25 -16.56
C VAL A 205 3.27 -6.26 -16.26
N GLU A 206 4.10 -6.59 -17.24
CA GLU A 206 5.18 -7.57 -17.11
C GLU A 206 6.39 -7.04 -16.34
N HIS A 207 6.69 -5.73 -16.46
CA HIS A 207 7.76 -5.03 -15.74
C HIS A 207 7.32 -4.46 -14.39
N SER A 208 6.07 -4.69 -13.98
CA SER A 208 5.57 -4.32 -12.66
C SER A 208 6.02 -5.31 -11.57
N GLU A 209 5.74 -4.97 -10.31
CA GLU A 209 6.03 -5.79 -9.13
C GLU A 209 5.52 -7.25 -9.27
N PRO A 210 6.23 -8.23 -8.69
CA PRO A 210 5.76 -9.61 -8.66
C PRO A 210 4.47 -9.75 -7.83
N LEU A 211 3.74 -10.86 -8.01
CA LEU A 211 2.50 -11.10 -7.27
C LEU A 211 2.80 -11.25 -5.77
N GLN A 212 2.31 -10.31 -4.95
CA GLN A 212 2.41 -10.42 -3.51
C GLN A 212 1.32 -11.36 -2.99
N VAL A 213 1.67 -12.39 -2.23
CA VAL A 213 0.68 -13.25 -1.54
C VAL A 213 0.76 -12.98 -0.05
N VAL A 214 -0.37 -12.63 0.57
CA VAL A 214 -0.47 -12.21 1.96
C VAL A 214 -1.37 -13.14 2.74
N LYS A 215 -0.94 -13.50 3.94
CA LYS A 215 -1.69 -14.26 4.94
C LYS A 215 -1.92 -13.38 6.17
N TYR A 216 -3.17 -13.24 6.54
CA TYR A 216 -3.58 -12.72 7.84
C TYR A 216 -4.05 -13.91 8.70
N ASP A 217 -3.38 -14.10 9.83
CA ASP A 217 -3.85 -14.97 10.89
C ASP A 217 -5.02 -14.30 11.65
N GLN A 218 -5.70 -15.04 12.53
CA GLN A 218 -6.72 -14.46 13.39
C GLN A 218 -6.10 -13.33 14.24
N GLY A 219 -6.75 -12.15 14.25
CA GLY A 219 -6.23 -10.91 14.84
C GLY A 219 -5.33 -10.10 13.92
N GLY A 220 -4.97 -10.60 12.74
CA GLY A 220 -4.24 -9.87 11.70
C GLY A 220 -5.10 -8.78 11.06
N HIS A 221 -4.47 -7.66 10.70
CA HIS A 221 -5.11 -6.46 10.16
C HIS A 221 -4.10 -5.66 9.33
N TYR A 222 -4.59 -4.70 8.57
CA TYR A 222 -3.78 -3.65 7.96
C TYR A 222 -4.59 -2.35 8.02
N HIS A 223 -4.09 -1.37 8.76
CA HIS A 223 -4.73 -0.06 8.88
C HIS A 223 -4.84 0.64 7.51
N ALA A 224 -5.79 1.58 7.40
CA ALA A 224 -6.09 2.19 6.11
C ALA A 224 -4.90 3.01 5.60
N HIS A 225 -4.54 2.80 4.34
CA HIS A 225 -3.39 3.41 3.67
C HIS A 225 -3.67 3.57 2.18
N HIS A 226 -2.80 4.30 1.50
CA HIS A 226 -2.71 4.34 0.05
C HIS A 226 -1.62 3.40 -0.43
N ASP A 227 -1.82 2.77 -1.58
CA ASP A 227 -0.82 1.83 -2.14
C ASP A 227 0.39 2.56 -2.74
N SER A 228 0.20 3.81 -3.16
CA SER A 228 1.25 4.68 -3.71
C SER A 228 1.54 5.83 -2.76
N GLY A 229 2.69 6.49 -2.90
CA GLY A 229 2.94 7.76 -2.21
C GLY A 229 2.51 8.98 -3.03
N PRO A 230 2.58 10.19 -2.42
CA PRO A 230 2.33 11.44 -3.12
C PRO A 230 3.36 11.65 -4.23
N ILE A 231 2.96 12.39 -5.27
CA ILE A 231 3.82 12.73 -6.42
C ILE A 231 4.29 14.17 -6.26
N TYR A 232 5.60 14.35 -6.10
CA TYR A 232 6.28 15.64 -6.22
C TYR A 232 7.20 15.64 -7.45
N ALA A 233 7.60 16.81 -7.94
CA ALA A 233 8.44 16.93 -9.14
C ALA A 233 9.80 16.20 -8.98
N GLU A 234 10.31 16.15 -7.76
CA GLU A 234 11.55 15.50 -7.35
C GLU A 234 11.38 14.03 -6.94
N THR A 235 10.16 13.48 -7.03
CA THR A 235 9.88 12.10 -6.64
C THR A 235 10.33 11.12 -7.73
N SER A 236 10.93 10.01 -7.29
CA SER A 236 11.34 8.90 -8.14
C SER A 236 10.63 7.60 -7.77
N CYS A 237 10.19 6.85 -8.78
CA CYS A 237 9.51 5.58 -8.57
C CYS A 237 10.52 4.45 -8.40
N PHE A 238 10.31 3.57 -7.42
CA PHE A 238 11.21 2.43 -7.19
C PHE A 238 11.43 1.57 -8.45
N HIS A 239 10.40 1.37 -9.28
CA HIS A 239 10.50 0.51 -10.46
C HIS A 239 11.29 1.14 -11.62
N THR A 240 11.36 2.48 -11.72
CA THR A 240 12.11 3.20 -12.76
C THR A 240 13.43 3.77 -12.27
N LYS A 241 13.82 3.50 -11.01
CA LYS A 241 15.03 4.04 -10.38
C LYS A 241 16.29 3.93 -11.24
N LEU A 242 16.43 2.86 -12.04
CA LEU A 242 17.60 2.63 -12.90
C LEU A 242 17.81 3.71 -13.98
N VAL A 243 16.75 4.41 -14.39
CA VAL A 243 16.79 5.53 -15.35
C VAL A 243 16.53 6.88 -14.67
N ALA A 244 16.25 6.89 -13.37
CA ALA A 244 16.15 8.12 -12.62
C ALA A 244 17.55 8.71 -12.40
N ASN A 245 17.68 10.03 -12.48
CA ASN A 245 18.92 10.70 -12.11
C ASN A 245 19.19 10.40 -10.62
N GLY A 246 20.36 9.83 -10.30
CA GLY A 246 20.72 9.30 -8.97
C GLY A 246 20.83 10.32 -7.83
N SER A 247 20.23 11.50 -7.98
CA SER A 247 20.21 12.63 -7.04
C SER A 247 18.80 13.00 -6.56
N THR A 248 17.76 12.20 -6.86
CA THR A 248 16.41 12.42 -6.29
C THR A 248 16.35 11.92 -4.84
N PRO A 249 16.07 12.78 -3.85
CA PRO A 249 16.07 12.40 -2.43
C PRO A 249 14.81 11.62 -2.02
N LEU A 250 13.75 11.61 -2.84
CA LEU A 250 12.44 11.06 -2.49
C LEU A 250 12.09 9.87 -3.39
N GLU A 251 12.13 8.66 -2.82
CA GLU A 251 11.73 7.42 -3.49
C GLU A 251 10.34 6.98 -3.03
N THR A 252 9.48 6.59 -3.96
CA THR A 252 8.12 6.12 -3.64
C THR A 252 7.66 4.95 -4.51
N SER A 253 6.62 4.26 -4.04
CA SER A 253 5.89 3.28 -4.86
C SER A 253 4.92 4.01 -5.79
N CYS A 254 5.06 3.79 -7.09
CA CYS A 254 4.17 4.37 -8.11
C CYS A 254 3.28 3.27 -8.70
N ARG A 255 2.25 2.87 -7.95
CA ARG A 255 1.33 1.79 -8.31
C ARG A 255 0.08 2.40 -8.91
N TYR A 256 0.02 2.42 -10.24
CA TYR A 256 -1.10 3.00 -10.98
C TYR A 256 -2.43 2.32 -10.65
N VAL A 257 -2.41 0.99 -10.60
CA VAL A 257 -3.56 0.13 -10.37
C VAL A 257 -3.22 -0.92 -9.33
N THR A 258 -4.20 -1.26 -8.52
CA THR A 258 -4.15 -2.43 -7.65
C THR A 258 -5.20 -3.45 -8.08
N VAL A 259 -4.74 -4.70 -8.27
CA VAL A 259 -5.63 -5.86 -8.45
C VAL A 259 -5.49 -6.79 -7.25
N LEU A 260 -6.50 -6.84 -6.40
CA LEU A 260 -6.53 -7.69 -5.20
C LEU A 260 -7.36 -8.94 -5.47
N PHE A 261 -6.84 -10.11 -5.12
CA PHE A 261 -7.51 -11.40 -5.24
C PHE A 261 -7.80 -11.97 -3.86
N TYR A 262 -9.05 -12.37 -3.60
CA TYR A 262 -9.37 -13.17 -2.43
C TYR A 262 -9.09 -14.65 -2.73
N LEU A 263 -8.15 -15.26 -2.01
CA LEU A 263 -7.72 -16.64 -2.27
C LEU A 263 -8.49 -17.68 -1.44
N ASN A 264 -9.23 -17.26 -0.42
CA ASN A 264 -10.13 -18.11 0.34
C ASN A 264 -11.32 -17.32 0.90
N ASN A 265 -12.37 -18.04 1.30
CA ASN A 265 -13.44 -17.49 2.13
C ASN A 265 -12.94 -17.34 3.57
N VAL A 266 -13.29 -16.24 4.23
CA VAL A 266 -12.94 -15.97 5.63
C VAL A 266 -14.15 -16.23 6.53
N SER A 267 -13.93 -16.91 7.66
CA SER A 267 -15.02 -17.33 8.55
C SER A 267 -15.60 -16.18 9.38
N GLY A 268 -14.82 -15.12 9.63
CA GLY A 268 -15.29 -13.91 10.30
C GLY A 268 -14.30 -12.76 10.19
N GLY A 269 -14.80 -11.55 9.95
CA GLY A 269 -14.00 -10.35 9.68
C GLY A 269 -13.21 -10.46 8.37
N GLY A 270 -12.11 -9.72 8.28
CA GLY A 270 -11.20 -9.78 7.13
C GLY A 270 -11.73 -9.11 5.86
N GLU A 271 -12.73 -8.24 5.97
CA GLU A 271 -13.18 -7.37 4.89
C GLU A 271 -12.04 -6.48 4.37
N THR A 272 -12.19 -5.97 3.15
CA THR A 272 -11.41 -4.82 2.67
C THR A 272 -12.29 -3.59 2.82
N ALA A 273 -11.86 -2.64 3.64
CA ALA A 273 -12.57 -1.39 3.91
C ALA A 273 -12.04 -0.27 3.02
N PHE A 274 -12.94 0.52 2.45
CA PHE A 274 -12.65 1.81 1.83
C PHE A 274 -13.39 2.88 2.65
N PRO A 275 -12.72 3.49 3.65
CA PRO A 275 -13.38 4.32 4.66
C PRO A 275 -14.16 5.51 4.06
N VAL A 276 -13.63 6.08 2.97
CA VAL A 276 -14.16 7.29 2.35
C VAL A 276 -14.75 7.06 0.96
N ALA A 277 -15.08 5.81 0.59
CA ALA A 277 -15.66 5.52 -0.73
C ALA A 277 -16.91 6.38 -1.02
N ASP A 278 -16.94 6.98 -2.21
CA ASP A 278 -17.96 7.89 -2.71
C ASP A 278 -18.33 9.05 -1.78
N ASN A 279 -17.48 9.38 -0.80
CA ASN A 279 -17.74 10.48 0.10
C ASN A 279 -17.82 11.80 -0.69
N ARG A 280 -18.62 12.77 -0.22
CA ARG A 280 -18.83 14.01 -0.99
C ARG A 280 -17.54 14.81 -1.12
N THR A 281 -16.81 14.92 -0.02
CA THR A 281 -15.54 15.61 0.12
C THR A 281 -14.53 14.69 0.79
N TYR A 282 -13.26 14.98 0.57
CA TYR A 282 -12.16 14.40 1.34
C TYR A 282 -11.55 15.51 2.17
N ASP A 283 -11.33 15.23 3.46
CA ASP A 283 -10.64 16.11 4.40
C ASP A 283 -9.96 15.19 5.41
N GLU A 284 -8.64 15.29 5.51
CA GLU A 284 -7.83 14.40 6.33
C GLU A 284 -8.15 14.54 7.81
N LEU A 285 -8.41 15.76 8.30
CA LEU A 285 -8.84 15.98 9.68
C LEU A 285 -10.19 15.33 9.97
N SER A 286 -11.07 15.27 8.96
CA SER A 286 -12.37 14.62 9.10
C SER A 286 -12.28 13.09 9.21
N LEU A 287 -11.12 12.48 8.95
CA LEU A 287 -10.89 11.05 9.19
C LEU A 287 -10.79 10.71 10.68
N ILE A 288 -10.46 11.70 11.52
CA ILE A 288 -10.40 11.57 12.97
C ILE A 288 -11.46 12.48 13.60
N GLN A 289 -12.59 11.92 14.00
CA GLN A 289 -13.69 12.68 14.62
C GLN A 289 -14.11 12.07 15.94
N ASN A 290 -14.22 12.90 17.00
CA ASN A 290 -14.64 12.46 18.33
C ASN A 290 -13.87 11.23 18.80
N GLU A 291 -12.54 11.24 18.64
CA GLU A 291 -11.62 10.15 18.99
C GLU A 291 -11.80 8.85 18.16
N VAL A 292 -12.65 8.89 17.14
CA VAL A 292 -12.83 7.80 16.18
C VAL A 292 -11.97 8.09 14.97
N ASP A 293 -10.97 7.26 14.77
CA ASP A 293 -10.14 7.28 13.58
C ASP A 293 -10.62 6.23 12.57
N LEU A 294 -11.15 6.69 11.43
CA LEU A 294 -11.66 5.84 10.36
C LEU A 294 -10.58 4.99 9.68
N ARG A 295 -9.31 5.32 9.91
CA ARG A 295 -8.18 4.52 9.41
C ARG A 295 -7.89 3.31 10.30
N ASP A 296 -8.43 3.27 11.52
CA ASP A 296 -8.30 2.12 12.42
C ASP A 296 -9.21 0.97 11.98
N THR A 297 -8.65 0.03 11.21
CA THR A 297 -9.37 -1.13 10.68
C THR A 297 -9.58 -2.25 11.70
N ARG A 298 -9.06 -2.11 12.93
CA ARG A 298 -9.34 -3.05 14.03
C ARG A 298 -10.63 -2.68 14.73
N GLN A 299 -10.87 -1.39 14.94
CA GLN A 299 -11.98 -0.89 15.75
C GLN A 299 -13.13 -0.33 14.91
N ASN A 300 -12.83 0.37 13.81
CA ASN A 300 -13.78 1.24 13.11
C ASN A 300 -14.10 0.78 11.68
N CYS A 301 -13.81 -0.48 11.35
CA CYS A 301 -14.09 -1.00 10.00
C CYS A 301 -15.58 -0.96 9.64
N ASP A 302 -16.47 -1.17 10.62
CA ASP A 302 -17.92 -1.07 10.46
C ASP A 302 -18.41 0.34 10.10
N ARG A 303 -17.58 1.36 10.30
CA ARG A 303 -17.85 2.76 9.94
C ARG A 303 -17.36 3.14 8.55
N ALA A 304 -16.69 2.24 7.84
CA ALA A 304 -16.25 2.52 6.48
C ALA A 304 -17.45 2.66 5.53
N ASN A 305 -17.38 3.62 4.60
CA ASN A 305 -18.43 3.83 3.60
C ASN A 305 -18.66 2.60 2.71
N LEU A 306 -17.61 1.83 2.44
CA LEU A 306 -17.70 0.59 1.67
C LEU A 306 -16.86 -0.51 2.31
N LEU A 307 -17.49 -1.67 2.49
CA LEU A 307 -16.87 -2.91 2.95
C LEU A 307 -17.04 -4.01 1.90
N VAL A 308 -15.93 -4.61 1.49
CA VAL A 308 -15.95 -5.73 0.54
C VAL A 308 -15.59 -7.01 1.28
N LYS A 309 -16.53 -7.97 1.26
CA LYS A 309 -16.36 -9.25 1.94
C LYS A 309 -15.45 -10.18 1.13
N PRO A 310 -14.48 -10.86 1.77
CA PRO A 310 -13.62 -11.82 1.08
C PRO A 310 -14.41 -13.04 0.62
N VAL A 311 -14.54 -13.19 -0.69
CA VAL A 311 -15.12 -14.36 -1.35
C VAL A 311 -14.09 -14.96 -2.29
N GLN A 312 -13.74 -16.23 -2.06
CA GLN A 312 -12.72 -16.94 -2.83
C GLN A 312 -12.92 -16.79 -4.34
N GLY A 313 -11.84 -16.46 -5.04
CA GLY A 313 -11.82 -16.29 -6.48
C GLY A 313 -12.29 -14.92 -6.97
N THR A 314 -12.81 -14.07 -6.10
CA THR A 314 -13.19 -12.69 -6.44
C THR A 314 -11.95 -11.82 -6.56
N ALA A 315 -11.92 -10.96 -7.57
CA ALA A 315 -10.92 -9.90 -7.72
C ALA A 315 -11.55 -8.53 -7.49
N LEU A 316 -10.82 -7.66 -6.81
CA LEU A 316 -11.05 -6.22 -6.78
C LEU A 316 -10.01 -5.53 -7.65
N PHE A 317 -10.43 -4.47 -8.31
CA PHE A 317 -9.61 -3.70 -9.23
C PHE A 317 -9.93 -2.22 -9.04
N TRP A 318 -8.93 -1.41 -8.69
CA TRP A 318 -9.08 0.04 -8.58
C TRP A 318 -7.83 0.79 -9.03
N TYR A 319 -8.02 2.07 -9.32
CA TYR A 319 -6.96 3.01 -9.65
C TYR A 319 -6.52 3.76 -8.38
N ASN A 320 -5.21 3.94 -8.18
CA ASN A 320 -4.66 4.67 -7.02
C ASN A 320 -4.37 6.15 -7.35
N TYR A 321 -4.54 6.54 -8.61
CA TYR A 321 -4.33 7.89 -9.11
C TYR A 321 -5.58 8.35 -9.85
N LEU A 322 -5.68 9.65 -10.05
CA LEU A 322 -6.62 10.30 -10.96
C LEU A 322 -5.98 10.44 -12.35
N SER A 323 -6.80 10.75 -13.35
CA SER A 323 -6.30 11.12 -14.68
C SER A 323 -5.79 12.56 -14.67
N ASP A 324 -4.69 12.81 -15.38
CA ASP A 324 -4.19 14.16 -15.67
C ASP A 324 -5.04 14.92 -16.72
N GLY A 325 -6.00 14.25 -17.37
CA GLY A 325 -6.80 14.80 -18.46
C GLY A 325 -6.17 14.71 -19.85
N GLU A 326 -4.89 14.33 -19.95
CA GLU A 326 -4.14 14.15 -21.21
C GLU A 326 -3.87 12.68 -21.55
N GLY A 327 -4.34 11.77 -20.70
CA GLY A 327 -4.28 10.32 -20.92
C GLY A 327 -3.17 9.62 -20.14
N TRP A 328 -2.55 10.30 -19.17
CA TRP A 328 -1.53 9.75 -18.28
C TRP A 328 -1.97 9.76 -16.80
N VAL A 329 -1.01 9.50 -15.90
CA VAL A 329 -1.17 9.48 -14.44
C VAL A 329 -1.17 10.91 -13.90
N GLY A 330 -2.23 11.30 -13.20
CA GLY A 330 -2.34 12.57 -12.48
C GLY A 330 -2.04 12.43 -10.99
N GLU A 331 -2.72 13.22 -10.16
CA GLU A 331 -2.56 13.20 -8.70
C GLU A 331 -3.02 11.89 -8.07
N GLN A 332 -2.53 11.60 -6.86
CA GLN A 332 -2.99 10.46 -6.08
C GLN A 332 -4.50 10.58 -5.79
N ASP A 333 -5.25 9.50 -5.99
CA ASP A 333 -6.67 9.47 -5.63
C ASP A 333 -6.79 9.24 -4.13
N GLU A 334 -7.05 10.31 -3.37
CA GLU A 334 -7.20 10.28 -1.91
C GLU A 334 -8.30 9.31 -1.46
N TYR A 335 -9.31 9.08 -2.30
CA TYR A 335 -10.41 8.16 -2.00
C TYR A 335 -9.98 6.70 -2.09
N SER A 336 -8.83 6.39 -2.72
CA SER A 336 -8.25 5.04 -2.74
C SER A 336 -7.71 4.57 -1.39
N LEU A 337 -7.84 5.38 -0.34
CA LEU A 337 -7.60 5.00 1.05
C LEU A 337 -8.37 3.71 1.37
N HIS A 338 -7.63 2.65 1.71
CA HIS A 338 -8.22 1.34 1.96
C HIS A 338 -7.41 0.56 2.99
N GLY A 339 -8.03 -0.43 3.62
CA GLY A 339 -7.35 -1.27 4.60
C GLY A 339 -7.96 -2.66 4.74
N GLY A 340 -7.21 -3.53 5.41
CA GLY A 340 -7.66 -4.89 5.74
C GLY A 340 -8.22 -4.94 7.15
N CYS A 341 -9.53 -5.14 7.27
CA CYS A 341 -10.20 -5.31 8.56
C CYS A 341 -9.64 -6.48 9.35
N VAL A 342 -9.71 -6.38 10.68
CA VAL A 342 -9.26 -7.44 11.58
C VAL A 342 -9.94 -8.78 11.25
N VAL A 343 -9.15 -9.85 11.15
CA VAL A 343 -9.69 -11.21 10.98
C VAL A 343 -10.14 -11.71 12.35
N THR A 344 -11.45 -11.77 12.58
CA THR A 344 -11.99 -12.22 13.87
C THR A 344 -12.05 -13.74 14.00
N ARG A 345 -12.13 -14.47 12.88
CA ARG A 345 -12.17 -15.95 12.89
C ARG A 345 -11.55 -16.56 11.63
N GLY A 346 -10.65 -17.52 11.82
CA GLY A 346 -9.98 -18.25 10.74
C GLY A 346 -8.77 -17.48 10.19
N THR A 347 -8.50 -17.64 8.90
CA THR A 347 -7.36 -16.97 8.23
C THR A 347 -7.81 -16.37 6.91
N LYS A 348 -7.26 -15.20 6.55
CA LYS A 348 -7.46 -14.56 5.25
C LYS A 348 -6.21 -14.70 4.40
N TRP A 349 -6.37 -15.21 3.19
CA TRP A 349 -5.36 -15.24 2.15
C TRP A 349 -5.79 -14.34 1.01
N ILE A 350 -4.91 -13.42 0.64
CA ILE A 350 -5.09 -12.57 -0.55
C ILE A 350 -3.83 -12.60 -1.41
N ALA A 351 -3.96 -12.18 -2.65
CA ALA A 351 -2.82 -11.80 -3.46
C ALA A 351 -3.05 -10.45 -4.12
N ASN A 352 -2.02 -9.63 -4.22
CA ASN A 352 -2.08 -8.30 -4.82
C ASN A 352 -1.16 -8.28 -6.03
N ASN A 353 -1.67 -7.79 -7.15
CA ASN A 353 -0.88 -7.47 -8.33
C ASN A 353 -0.95 -5.96 -8.54
N TRP A 354 0.17 -5.30 -8.31
CA TRP A 354 0.30 -3.87 -8.53
C TRP A 354 0.85 -3.62 -9.93
N ILE A 355 0.24 -2.67 -10.64
CA ILE A 355 0.73 -2.25 -11.96
C ILE A 355 1.45 -0.92 -11.80
N ASN A 356 2.73 -0.89 -12.11
CA ASN A 356 3.58 0.27 -11.88
C ASN A 356 3.70 1.14 -13.13
N ILE A 357 3.46 2.44 -12.95
CA ILE A 357 3.60 3.44 -14.01
C ILE A 357 4.20 4.68 -13.36
N ASP A 358 5.28 5.17 -13.96
CA ASP A 358 5.88 6.43 -13.53
C ASP A 358 4.99 7.61 -13.95
N PRO A 359 4.65 8.53 -13.04
CA PRO A 359 3.96 9.77 -13.39
C PRO A 359 4.73 10.61 -14.41
N ASP A 360 6.06 10.53 -14.42
CA ASP A 360 6.90 11.11 -15.47
C ASP A 360 6.89 10.19 -16.71
N VAL A 361 6.10 10.59 -17.72
CA VAL A 361 6.01 9.91 -19.03
C VAL A 361 7.37 9.61 -19.64
N GLN A 362 8.30 10.57 -19.60
CA GLN A 362 9.61 10.41 -20.24
C GLN A 362 10.43 9.37 -19.51
N ARG A 363 10.38 9.37 -18.18
CA ARG A 363 11.05 8.37 -17.35
C ARG A 363 10.48 6.97 -17.57
N GLN A 364 9.16 6.82 -17.66
CA GLN A 364 8.53 5.53 -18.00
C GLN A 364 8.99 5.05 -19.39
N ILE A 365 9.01 5.92 -20.40
CA ILE A 365 9.46 5.56 -21.76
C ILE A 365 10.93 5.13 -21.76
N GLN A 366 11.80 5.88 -21.09
CA GLN A 366 13.22 5.55 -20.98
C GLN A 366 13.43 4.19 -20.28
N PHE A 367 12.70 3.94 -19.20
CA PHE A 367 12.73 2.65 -18.50
C PHE A 367 12.34 1.50 -19.43
N GLN A 368 11.21 1.61 -20.12
CA GLN A 368 10.72 0.57 -21.03
C GLN A 368 11.71 0.31 -22.18
N GLN A 369 12.32 1.36 -22.74
CA GLN A 369 13.35 1.23 -23.78
C GLN A 369 14.63 0.58 -23.23
N ALA A 370 15.05 0.92 -22.02
CA ALA A 370 16.24 0.33 -21.40
C ALA A 370 16.04 -1.17 -21.16
N ILE A 371 14.91 -1.57 -20.56
CA ILE A 371 14.60 -2.99 -20.31
C ILE A 371 14.54 -3.79 -21.63
N SER A 372 13.93 -3.23 -22.68
CA SER A 372 13.84 -3.89 -23.99
C SER A 372 15.20 -4.12 -24.65
N LYS A 373 16.19 -3.24 -24.43
CA LYS A 373 17.56 -3.45 -24.93
C LYS A 373 18.22 -4.65 -24.24
N TYR A 374 18.11 -4.74 -22.92
CA TYR A 374 18.67 -5.86 -22.14
C TYR A 374 18.01 -7.21 -22.42
N THR A 375 16.77 -7.23 -22.94
CA THR A 375 16.09 -8.48 -23.32
C THR A 375 16.40 -8.92 -24.75
N ASN A 376 16.80 -8.01 -25.64
CA ASN A 376 17.12 -8.29 -27.04
C ASN A 376 18.60 -8.59 -27.28
N GLU A 377 19.49 -8.14 -26.40
CA GLU A 377 20.86 -8.64 -26.36
C GLU A 377 20.81 -10.07 -25.81
N GLU A 378 21.27 -11.07 -26.58
CA GLU A 378 21.41 -12.45 -26.11
C GLU A 378 22.09 -12.43 -24.75
N ALA A 379 21.42 -13.00 -23.73
CA ALA A 379 22.01 -13.16 -22.42
C ALA A 379 23.43 -13.73 -22.60
N PRO A 380 24.48 -13.05 -22.11
CA PRO A 380 25.82 -13.59 -22.20
C PRO A 380 25.81 -15.01 -21.64
N ALA A 381 26.40 -15.95 -22.37
CA ALA A 381 26.43 -17.37 -21.97
C ALA A 381 27.09 -17.60 -20.60
N GLU A 382 27.74 -16.58 -20.04
CA GLU A 382 28.24 -16.51 -18.68
C GLU A 382 27.47 -15.44 -17.91
N TRP A 383 26.83 -15.87 -16.84
CA TRP A 383 26.19 -14.98 -15.89
C TRP A 383 27.31 -14.17 -15.21
N ALA A 384 27.16 -12.84 -15.12
CA ALA A 384 28.17 -11.96 -14.50
C ALA A 384 28.49 -12.28 -13.03
N VAL A 385 27.82 -13.27 -12.43
CA VAL A 385 28.12 -13.79 -11.10
C VAL A 385 29.31 -14.79 -11.16
N ASP A 386 29.67 -15.42 -12.29
CA ASP A 386 30.86 -16.32 -12.34
C ASP A 386 32.16 -15.54 -12.15
N ASN A 387 32.25 -14.37 -12.81
CA ASN A 387 33.45 -13.55 -12.80
C ASN A 387 33.72 -12.86 -11.45
N ILE A 388 32.70 -12.74 -10.58
CA ILE A 388 32.87 -12.13 -9.26
C ILE A 388 33.40 -13.15 -8.23
N TYR A 389 33.22 -14.46 -8.48
CA TYR A 389 33.60 -15.51 -7.53
C TYR A 389 34.78 -16.39 -7.97
N GLN A 390 35.34 -16.20 -9.18
CA GLN A 390 36.53 -16.97 -9.61
C GLN A 390 37.78 -16.73 -8.75
N ASP A 391 37.93 -15.54 -8.15
CA ASP A 391 39.12 -15.17 -7.36
C ASP A 391 38.95 -15.32 -5.83
N LEU A 392 37.80 -15.80 -5.36
CA LEU A 392 37.57 -16.07 -3.94
C LEU A 392 38.04 -17.49 -3.59
N HIS A 393 39.35 -17.66 -3.42
CA HIS A 393 39.92 -18.81 -2.72
C HIS A 393 39.45 -18.82 -1.27
N VAL A 394 38.43 -19.62 -0.98
CA VAL A 394 38.11 -20.06 0.38
C VAL A 394 38.91 -21.33 0.63
N GLU A 395 40.04 -21.21 1.33
CA GLU A 395 40.63 -22.37 2.02
C GLU A 395 39.66 -22.82 3.11
N LEU A 396 39.39 -24.14 3.11
CA LEU A 396 38.42 -24.85 3.96
C LEU A 396 38.66 -24.71 5.47
#